data_AF-A0A8H9GRN5-F1
#
_entry.id   AF-A0A8H9GRN5-F1
#
_cell.length_a   1.000
_cell.length_b   1.000
_cell.length_c   1.000
_cell.angle_alpha   90.00
_cell.angle_beta   90.00
_cell.angle_gamma   90.00
#
_symmetry.space_group_name_H-M   'P 1'
#
loop_
_entity.id
_entity.type
_entity.pdbx_description
1 polymer ?
#
loop_
_entity_poly.entity_id
_entity_poly.type
_entity_poly.pdbx_seq_one_letter_code
_entity_poly.pdbx_strand_id
1 'polypeptide(L)'
;MRTDLPRASAGLTIVEVLVGILLLSIIALVVLAPLTSFFGLTTRSAQQVSATQQAQQVLEGIRSDWLTPGLYDQRCATAPLPPGTSVTLSSLTLDGAVTGSAGLNASCTGNAPDLSPVRRVSVQVTVNGTQSVLNADVARP
;
A
#
# COMPACT_ATOMS: atom_id res chain seq x y z
N MET A 1 25.60 10.79 -75.24
CA MET A 1 25.92 11.41 -73.93
C MET A 1 25.36 10.52 -72.84
N ARG A 2 26.22 9.80 -72.12
CA ARG A 2 25.81 8.91 -71.02
C ARG A 2 26.43 9.50 -69.75
N THR A 3 25.60 10.05 -68.88
CA THR A 3 26.00 10.61 -67.59
C THR A 3 25.96 9.50 -66.56
N ASP A 4 27.11 8.84 -66.35
CA ASP A 4 27.27 7.93 -65.22
C ASP A 4 27.42 8.78 -63.95
N LEU A 5 26.37 8.82 -63.13
CA LEU A 5 26.45 9.35 -61.77
C LEU A 5 27.30 8.37 -60.94
N PRO A 6 28.37 8.82 -60.26
CA PRO A 6 29.14 7.95 -59.40
C PRO A 6 28.23 7.50 -58.24
N ARG A 7 27.95 6.19 -58.18
CA ARG A 7 27.43 5.57 -56.97
C ARG A 7 28.53 5.67 -55.92
N ALA A 8 28.41 6.62 -55.01
CA ALA A 8 29.18 6.62 -53.77
C ALA A 8 28.74 5.39 -52.96
N SER A 9 29.45 4.27 -53.16
CA SER A 9 29.41 3.16 -52.21
C SER A 9 30.04 3.65 -50.92
N ALA A 10 29.23 4.27 -50.04
CA ALA A 10 29.64 4.65 -48.71
C ALA A 10 29.90 3.37 -47.90
N GLY A 11 31.15 2.93 -47.88
CA GLY A 11 31.60 1.81 -47.05
C GLY A 11 31.68 2.27 -45.59
N LEU A 12 31.01 1.53 -44.70
CA LEU A 12 31.05 1.75 -43.26
C LEU A 12 32.52 1.70 -42.79
N THR A 13 33.02 2.79 -42.22
CA THR A 13 34.40 2.84 -41.74
C THR A 13 34.51 2.25 -40.33
N ILE A 14 35.67 1.66 -40.00
CA ILE A 14 35.88 1.08 -38.67
C ILE A 14 35.76 2.13 -37.55
N VAL A 15 36.13 3.38 -37.86
CA VAL A 15 35.99 4.52 -36.94
C VAL A 15 34.52 4.82 -36.66
N GLU A 16 33.67 4.80 -37.68
CA GLU A 16 32.24 5.03 -37.57
C GLU A 16 31.54 3.95 -36.72
N VAL A 17 31.99 2.70 -36.85
CA VAL A 17 31.54 1.60 -35.97
C VAL A 17 31.95 1.83 -34.52
N LEU A 18 33.20 2.22 -34.28
CA LEU A 18 33.70 2.49 -32.93
C LEU A 18 32.97 3.66 -32.27
N VAL A 19 32.71 4.73 -33.03
CA VAL A 19 31.92 5.87 -32.55
C VAL A 19 30.46 5.47 -32.29
N GLY A 20 29.86 4.65 -33.15
CA GLY A 20 28.51 4.13 -32.95
C GLY A 20 28.40 3.31 -31.65
N ILE A 21 29.36 2.42 -31.39
CA ILE A 21 29.41 1.61 -30.16
C ILE A 21 29.65 2.50 -28.92
N LEU A 22 30.52 3.50 -29.03
CA LEU A 22 30.78 4.47 -27.96
C LEU A 22 29.51 5.25 -27.60
N LEU A 23 28.80 5.77 -28.60
CA LEU A 23 27.57 6.53 -28.36
C LEU A 23 26.46 5.63 -27.81
N LEU A 24 26.31 4.42 -28.35
CA LEU A 24 25.32 3.44 -27.86
C LEU A 24 25.56 3.08 -26.39
N SER A 25 26.82 2.87 -25.98
CA SER A 25 27.16 2.51 -24.61
C SER A 25 26.91 3.66 -23.62
N ILE A 26 27.21 4.91 -24.02
CA ILE A 26 26.86 6.10 -23.23
C ILE A 26 25.34 6.22 -23.05
N ILE A 27 24.57 6.08 -24.14
CA ILE A 27 23.11 6.17 -24.10
C ILE A 27 22.53 5.05 -23.23
N ALA A 28 23.01 3.82 -23.38
CA ALA A 28 22.58 2.70 -22.55
C ALA A 28 22.80 2.99 -21.06
N LEU A 29 24.01 3.40 -20.65
CA LEU A 29 24.31 3.72 -19.24
C LEU A 29 23.38 4.79 -18.66
N VAL A 30 23.10 5.85 -19.42
CA VAL A 30 22.25 6.96 -18.98
C VAL A 30 20.78 6.54 -18.86
N VAL A 31 20.30 5.63 -19.70
CA VAL A 31 18.89 5.21 -19.74
C VAL A 31 18.59 4.04 -18.80
N LEU A 32 19.54 3.12 -18.56
CA LEU A 32 19.30 1.95 -17.70
C LEU A 32 19.08 2.31 -16.22
N ALA A 33 19.81 3.29 -15.68
CA ALA A 33 19.71 3.68 -14.27
C ALA A 33 18.34 4.29 -13.90
N PRO A 34 17.76 5.22 -14.69
CA PRO A 34 16.40 5.71 -14.46
C PRO A 34 15.36 4.59 -14.53
N LEU A 35 15.42 3.71 -15.54
CA LEU A 35 14.42 2.66 -15.75
C LEU A 35 14.30 1.71 -14.54
N THR A 36 15.44 1.25 -14.02
CA THR A 36 15.46 0.36 -12.85
C THR A 36 14.91 1.05 -11.60
N SER A 37 15.21 2.33 -11.41
CA SER A 37 14.65 3.17 -10.34
C SER A 37 13.13 3.32 -10.46
N PHE A 38 12.61 3.63 -11.66
CA PHE A 38 11.17 3.79 -11.89
C PHE A 38 10.38 2.50 -11.64
N PHE A 39 10.90 1.33 -12.02
CA PHE A 39 10.22 0.05 -11.74
C PHE A 39 10.18 -0.28 -10.24
N GLY A 40 11.26 0.02 -9.52
CA GLY A 40 11.31 -0.13 -8.06
C GLY A 40 10.29 0.76 -7.35
N LEU A 41 10.18 2.03 -7.76
CA LEU A 41 9.19 2.96 -7.23
C LEU A 41 7.75 2.49 -7.53
N THR A 42 7.48 2.08 -8.76
CA THR A 42 6.15 1.59 -9.17
C THR A 42 5.71 0.39 -8.34
N THR A 43 6.62 -0.55 -8.09
CA THR A 43 6.33 -1.75 -7.29
C THR A 43 6.02 -1.39 -5.84
N ARG A 44 6.82 -0.50 -5.22
CA ARG A 44 6.58 -0.02 -3.85
C ARG A 44 5.26 0.73 -3.75
N SER A 45 4.95 1.58 -4.72
CA SER A 45 3.66 2.30 -4.77
C SER A 45 2.48 1.34 -4.87
N ALA A 46 2.57 0.32 -5.73
CA ALA A 46 1.52 -0.70 -5.85
C ALA A 46 1.32 -1.47 -4.53
N GLN A 47 2.42 -1.83 -3.85
CA GLN A 47 2.37 -2.49 -2.54
C GLN A 47 1.76 -1.59 -1.46
N GLN A 48 2.14 -0.30 -1.42
CA GLN A 48 1.58 0.68 -0.49
C GLN A 48 0.07 0.87 -0.68
N VAL A 49 -0.37 0.98 -1.94
CA VAL A 49 -1.79 1.11 -2.29
C VAL A 49 -2.55 -0.16 -1.89
N SER A 50 -2.01 -1.33 -2.19
CA SER A 50 -2.61 -2.62 -1.79
C SER A 50 -2.76 -2.74 -0.27
N ALA A 51 -1.73 -2.42 0.50
CA ALA A 51 -1.78 -2.47 1.96
C ALA A 51 -2.81 -1.48 2.53
N THR A 52 -2.91 -0.29 1.93
CA THR A 52 -3.87 0.73 2.36
C THR A 52 -5.31 0.34 2.03
N GLN A 53 -5.57 -0.21 0.84
CA GLN A 53 -6.90 -0.71 0.46
C GLN A 53 -7.36 -1.83 1.40
N GLN A 54 -6.46 -2.75 1.74
CA GLN A 54 -6.76 -3.82 2.68
C GLN A 54 -7.06 -3.28 4.08
N ALA A 55 -6.28 -2.30 4.58
CA ALA A 55 -6.55 -1.65 5.86
C ALA A 55 -7.90 -0.93 5.86
N GLN A 56 -8.26 -0.24 4.76
CA GLN A 56 -9.57 0.42 4.61
C GLN A 56 -10.71 -0.58 4.63
N GLN A 57 -10.59 -1.68 3.88
CA GLN A 57 -11.61 -2.73 3.82
C GLN A 57 -11.87 -3.33 5.21
N VAL A 58 -10.81 -3.59 5.98
CA VAL A 58 -10.93 -4.09 7.36
C VAL A 58 -11.59 -3.06 8.26
N LEU A 59 -11.16 -1.80 8.19
CA LEU A 59 -11.68 -0.72 9.02
C LEU A 59 -13.18 -0.48 8.76
N GLU A 60 -13.59 -0.42 7.49
CA GLU A 60 -15.00 -0.25 7.12
C GLU A 60 -15.83 -1.49 7.45
N GLY A 61 -15.26 -2.70 7.36
CA GLY A 61 -15.91 -3.92 7.84
C GLY A 61 -16.21 -3.87 9.34
N ILE A 62 -15.22 -3.50 10.16
CA ILE A 62 -15.39 -3.32 11.61
C ILE A 62 -16.44 -2.23 11.88
N ARG A 63 -16.33 -1.08 11.20
CA ARG A 63 -17.28 0.03 11.35
C ARG A 63 -18.71 -0.39 11.02
N SER A 64 -18.90 -1.17 9.96
CA SER A 64 -20.20 -1.69 9.53
C SER A 64 -20.80 -2.61 10.59
N ASP A 65 -20.02 -3.56 11.13
CA ASP A 65 -20.48 -4.47 12.19
C ASP A 65 -20.86 -3.69 13.46
N TRP A 66 -20.09 -2.66 13.78
CA TRP A 66 -20.26 -1.82 14.96
C TRP A 66 -21.43 -0.85 14.89
N LEU A 67 -22.18 -0.81 13.78
CA LEU A 67 -23.51 -0.22 13.74
C LEU A 67 -24.52 -0.98 14.62
N THR A 68 -24.22 -2.25 14.95
CA THR A 68 -24.99 -3.02 15.91
C THR A 68 -24.41 -2.82 17.32
N PRO A 69 -25.16 -2.25 18.29
CA PRO A 69 -24.64 -1.96 19.63
C PRO A 69 -24.03 -3.17 20.33
N GLY A 70 -24.63 -4.36 20.15
CA GLY A 70 -24.11 -5.60 20.74
C GLY A 70 -22.72 -5.99 20.22
N LEU A 71 -22.45 -5.82 18.92
CA LEU A 71 -21.13 -6.13 18.34
C LEU A 71 -20.08 -5.09 18.75
N TYR A 72 -20.48 -3.83 18.82
CA TYR A 72 -19.65 -2.76 19.37
C TYR A 72 -19.28 -3.07 20.82
N ASP A 73 -20.26 -3.35 21.69
CA ASP A 73 -20.02 -3.60 23.12
C ASP A 73 -19.15 -4.86 23.34
N GLN A 74 -19.26 -5.85 22.47
CA GLN A 74 -18.43 -7.06 22.48
C GLN A 74 -17.03 -6.86 21.88
N ARG A 75 -16.71 -5.68 21.31
CA ARG A 75 -15.42 -5.35 20.68
C ARG A 75 -14.94 -6.42 19.69
N CYS A 76 -15.84 -6.90 18.86
CA CYS A 76 -15.56 -7.97 17.91
C CYS A 76 -15.86 -7.51 16.47
N ALA A 77 -15.41 -8.29 15.51
CA ALA A 77 -15.85 -8.19 14.12
C ALA A 77 -16.29 -9.58 13.65
N THR A 78 -17.26 -9.64 12.75
CA THR A 78 -17.81 -10.89 12.22
C THR A 78 -16.99 -11.41 11.05
N ALA A 79 -16.42 -10.51 10.26
CA ALA A 79 -15.52 -10.86 9.18
C ALA A 79 -14.14 -11.26 9.73
N PRO A 80 -13.54 -12.36 9.23
CA PRO A 80 -12.19 -12.72 9.61
C PRO A 80 -11.19 -11.66 9.16
N LEU A 81 -10.20 -11.38 10.01
CA LEU A 81 -9.11 -10.46 9.67
C LEU A 81 -8.20 -11.13 8.62
N PRO A 82 -7.85 -10.44 7.52
CA PRO A 82 -6.87 -10.94 6.57
C PRO A 82 -5.50 -11.18 7.23
N PRO A 83 -4.68 -12.10 6.69
CA PRO A 83 -3.34 -12.37 7.23
C PRO A 83 -2.47 -11.10 7.18
N GLY A 84 -1.60 -10.95 8.18
CA GLY A 84 -0.74 -9.77 8.31
C GLY A 84 -1.46 -8.51 8.81
N THR A 85 -2.70 -8.64 9.28
CA THR A 85 -3.48 -7.56 9.90
C THR A 85 -3.42 -7.65 11.42
N SER A 86 -3.16 -6.53 12.08
CA SER A 86 -3.34 -6.34 13.52
C SER A 86 -4.31 -5.20 13.77
N VAL A 87 -5.18 -5.35 14.78
CA VAL A 87 -6.15 -4.32 15.15
C VAL A 87 -6.00 -4.00 16.63
N THR A 88 -5.79 -2.72 16.91
CA THR A 88 -5.72 -2.19 18.28
C THR A 88 -6.87 -1.23 18.48
N LEU A 89 -7.54 -1.34 19.62
CA LEU A 89 -8.66 -0.48 20.00
C LEU A 89 -8.22 0.41 21.15
N SER A 90 -8.50 1.70 21.06
CA SER A 90 -8.37 2.62 22.19
C SER A 90 -9.73 3.17 22.56
N SER A 91 -10.13 2.98 23.81
CA SER A 91 -11.35 3.58 24.37
C SER A 91 -11.10 5.07 24.59
N LEU A 92 -12.04 5.91 24.16
CA LEU A 92 -11.95 7.36 24.24
C LEU A 92 -13.09 7.93 25.09
N THR A 93 -12.84 9.06 25.76
CA THR A 93 -13.90 9.95 26.25
C THR A 93 -14.53 10.72 25.09
N LEU A 94 -15.66 11.41 25.33
CA LEU A 94 -16.26 12.31 24.33
C LEU A 94 -15.31 13.45 23.92
N ASP A 95 -14.40 13.86 24.81
CA ASP A 95 -13.38 14.88 24.54
C ASP A 95 -12.14 14.31 23.81
N GLY A 96 -12.15 13.02 23.47
CA GLY A 96 -11.07 12.35 22.72
C GLY A 96 -9.88 11.90 23.57
N ALA A 97 -9.98 11.94 24.90
CA ALA A 97 -8.93 11.44 25.78
C ALA A 97 -8.94 9.91 25.84
N VAL A 98 -7.78 9.28 25.74
CA VAL A 98 -7.65 7.82 25.81
C VAL A 98 -7.84 7.36 27.26
N THR A 99 -8.79 6.44 27.47
CA THR A 99 -9.12 5.86 28.78
C THR A 99 -8.66 4.43 28.93
N GLY A 100 -8.35 3.75 27.82
CA GLY A 100 -7.87 2.37 27.83
C GLY A 100 -7.49 1.89 26.43
N SER A 101 -6.80 0.76 26.36
CA SER A 101 -6.41 0.10 25.12
C SER A 101 -6.57 -1.40 25.23
N ALA A 102 -7.03 -2.05 24.16
CA ALA A 102 -7.13 -3.49 24.07
C ALA A 102 -7.34 -3.98 22.61
N GLY A 103 -7.30 -5.28 22.36
CA GLY A 103 -7.47 -5.85 21.01
C GLY A 103 -8.93 -6.11 20.61
N LEU A 104 -9.16 -6.51 19.36
CA LEU A 104 -10.43 -7.14 18.98
C LEU A 104 -10.59 -8.49 19.67
N ASN A 105 -11.79 -8.80 20.13
CA ASN A 105 -12.14 -10.13 20.60
C ASN A 105 -12.31 -11.08 19.41
N ALA A 106 -11.84 -12.32 19.56
CA ALA A 106 -11.93 -13.34 18.51
C ALA A 106 -13.36 -13.87 18.30
N SER A 107 -14.25 -13.67 19.27
CA SER A 107 -15.67 -14.02 19.20
C SER A 107 -16.54 -12.82 19.55
N CYS A 108 -17.76 -12.82 19.00
CA CYS A 108 -18.77 -11.80 19.28
C CYS A 108 -19.73 -12.14 20.42
N THR A 109 -19.40 -13.14 21.23
CA THR A 109 -20.28 -13.66 22.28
C THR A 109 -19.48 -14.03 23.51
N GLY A 110 -20.03 -13.73 24.70
CA GLY A 110 -19.46 -14.14 25.98
C GLY A 110 -18.37 -13.23 26.52
N ASN A 111 -18.08 -12.10 25.87
CA ASN A 111 -17.17 -11.08 26.40
C ASN A 111 -17.92 -10.12 27.33
N ALA A 112 -17.20 -9.56 28.29
CA ALA A 112 -17.72 -8.46 29.11
C ALA A 112 -18.02 -7.26 28.20
N PRO A 113 -19.23 -6.67 28.28
CA PRO A 113 -19.57 -5.51 27.45
C PRO A 113 -18.72 -4.31 27.86
N ASP A 114 -18.13 -3.65 26.88
CA ASP A 114 -17.43 -2.39 27.03
C ASP A 114 -18.34 -1.26 26.52
N LEU A 115 -18.62 -0.27 27.36
CA LEU A 115 -19.57 0.81 27.09
C LEU A 115 -18.89 2.14 26.73
N SER A 116 -17.63 2.10 26.29
CA SER A 116 -16.91 3.30 25.87
C SER A 116 -17.69 4.07 24.78
N PRO A 117 -17.93 5.39 24.96
CA PRO A 117 -18.77 6.16 24.05
C PRO A 117 -18.16 6.29 22.65
N VAL A 118 -16.83 6.29 22.55
CA VAL A 118 -16.10 6.37 21.29
C VAL A 118 -14.87 5.46 21.38
N ARG A 119 -14.55 4.76 20.29
CA ARG A 119 -13.31 3.97 20.19
C ARG A 119 -12.51 4.36 18.96
N ARG A 120 -11.21 4.53 19.14
CA ARG A 120 -10.25 4.56 18.03
C ARG A 120 -9.91 3.15 17.62
N VAL A 121 -10.25 2.79 16.39
CA VAL A 121 -9.83 1.56 15.74
C VAL A 121 -8.56 1.86 14.97
N SER A 122 -7.46 1.22 15.35
CA SER A 122 -6.17 1.29 14.67
C SER A 122 -5.92 -0.02 13.94
N VAL A 123 -6.03 -0.01 12.61
CA VAL A 123 -5.79 -1.16 11.74
C VAL A 123 -4.41 -1.02 11.13
N GLN A 124 -3.55 -1.99 11.39
CA GLN A 124 -2.23 -2.09 10.80
C GLN A 124 -2.19 -3.33 9.90
N VAL A 125 -1.82 -3.13 8.64
CA VAL A 125 -1.70 -4.20 7.65
C VAL A 125 -0.27 -4.24 7.13
N THR A 126 0.28 -5.45 7.02
CA THR A 126 1.60 -5.69 6.44
C THR A 126 1.47 -6.58 5.20
N VAL A 127 1.81 -6.04 4.03
CA VAL A 127 1.83 -6.77 2.74
C VAL A 127 3.23 -6.72 2.16
N ASN A 128 3.86 -7.89 1.98
CA ASN A 128 5.21 -8.01 1.40
C ASN A 128 6.26 -7.09 2.06
N GLY A 129 6.20 -6.96 3.39
CA GLY A 129 7.08 -6.08 4.18
C GLY A 129 6.72 -4.59 4.15
N THR A 130 5.72 -4.18 3.38
CA THR A 130 5.17 -2.82 3.38
C THR A 130 4.04 -2.71 4.41
N GLN A 131 4.11 -1.71 5.28
CA GLN A 131 3.14 -1.49 6.34
C GLN A 131 2.24 -0.27 6.02
N SER A 132 0.95 -0.41 6.28
CA SER A 132 -0.02 0.70 6.27
C SER A 132 -0.80 0.68 7.59
N VAL A 133 -1.02 1.87 8.17
CA VAL A 133 -1.77 2.05 9.42
C VAL A 133 -2.89 3.04 9.16
N LEU A 134 -4.12 2.65 9.48
CA LEU A 134 -5.30 3.52 9.42
C LEU A 134 -5.96 3.57 10.78
N ASN A 135 -6.35 4.79 11.15
CA ASN A 135 -7.07 5.04 12.39
C ASN A 135 -8.42 5.66 12.05
N ALA A 136 -9.49 5.18 12.67
CA ALA A 136 -10.76 5.90 12.70
C ALA A 136 -11.39 5.82 14.08
N ASP A 137 -12.06 6.91 14.46
CA ASP A 137 -12.84 6.99 15.67
C ASP A 137 -14.28 6.59 15.34
N VAL A 138 -14.78 5.57 16.03
CA VAL A 138 -16.12 5.01 15.85
C VAL A 138 -16.90 5.28 17.13
N ALA A 139 -17.96 6.07 17.02
CA ALA A 139 -18.89 6.29 18.11
C ALA A 139 -19.80 5.07 18.29
N ARG A 140 -20.18 4.81 19.55
CA ARG A 140 -21.21 3.82 19.86
C ARG A 140 -22.55 4.23 19.19
N PRO A 141 -23.22 3.32 18.46
CA PRO A 141 -24.52 3.59 17.83
C PRO A 141 -25.66 3.74 18.85
#